data_AF-A0A0A0GNU8-F1
#
_entry.id   AF-A0A0A0GNU8-F1
#
_cell.length_a   1.000
_cell.length_b   1.000
_cell.length_c   1.000
_cell.angle_alpha   90.00
_cell.angle_beta   90.00
_cell.angle_gamma   90.00
#
_symmetry.space_group_name_H-M   'P 1'
#
loop_
_entity.id
_entity.type
_entity.pdbx_description
1 polymer ?
#
loop_
_entity_poly.entity_id
_entity_poly.type
_entity_poly.pdbx_seq_one_letter_code
_entity_poly.pdbx_strand_id
1 'polypeptide(L)'
;MGKMVIQILAAVAEAERERILERTNDGRIAALAAGVKFGRKKHPRTPTALELISQGESLGSVTEKTGISRSTYFRLKRTIKNDAKIATFSK
;
A
#
# COMPACT_ATOMS: atom_id res chain seq x y z
N MET A 1 47.92 0.91 -5.94
CA MET A 1 47.27 0.53 -7.22
C MET A 1 45.86 -0.05 -7.03
N GLY A 2 45.66 -1.09 -6.20
CA GLY A 2 44.34 -1.73 -6.05
C GLY A 2 43.19 -0.84 -5.52
N LYS A 3 43.48 0.09 -4.60
CA LYS A 3 42.47 0.99 -4.01
C LYS A 3 41.77 1.87 -5.06
N MET A 4 42.51 2.39 -6.03
CA MET A 4 41.96 3.25 -7.09
C MET A 4 41.07 2.46 -8.06
N VAL A 5 41.47 1.23 -8.42
CA VAL A 5 40.68 0.35 -9.29
C VAL A 5 39.34 0.02 -8.62
N ILE A 6 39.33 -0.30 -7.33
CA ILE A 6 38.10 -0.56 -6.57
C ILE A 6 37.18 0.67 -6.55
N GLN A 7 37.73 1.86 -6.37
CA GLN A 7 36.95 3.10 -6.36
C GLN A 7 36.31 3.41 -7.72
N ILE A 8 37.05 3.21 -8.81
CA ILE A 8 36.51 3.41 -10.17
C ILE A 8 35.39 2.41 -10.45
N LEU A 9 35.60 1.12 -10.11
CA LEU A 9 34.57 0.10 -10.31
C LEU A 9 33.32 0.36 -9.45
N ALA A 10 33.50 0.83 -8.22
CA ALA A 10 32.40 1.22 -7.34
C ALA A 10 31.60 2.40 -7.93
N ALA A 11 32.29 3.44 -8.41
CA ALA A 11 31.65 4.61 -9.01
C ALA A 11 30.87 4.25 -10.28
N VAL A 12 31.41 3.36 -11.13
CA VAL A 12 30.71 2.87 -12.32
C VAL A 12 29.46 2.06 -11.93
N ALA A 13 29.56 1.20 -10.91
CA ALA A 13 28.43 0.42 -10.44
C ALA A 13 27.32 1.31 -9.84
N GLU A 14 27.69 2.37 -9.13
CA GLU A 14 26.76 3.36 -8.58
C GLU A 14 26.03 4.13 -9.68
N ALA A 15 26.77 4.64 -10.67
CA ALA A 15 26.19 5.37 -11.81
C ALA A 15 25.21 4.51 -12.62
N GLU A 16 25.50 3.23 -12.83
CA GLU A 16 24.56 2.33 -13.52
C GLU A 16 23.32 2.03 -12.67
N ARG A 17 23.48 1.88 -11.36
CA ARG A 17 22.34 1.69 -10.45
C ARG A 17 21.41 2.89 -10.44
N GLU A 18 21.97 4.10 -10.42
CA GLU A 18 21.20 5.34 -10.51
C GLU A 18 20.40 5.41 -11.82
N ARG A 19 21.03 5.10 -12.96
CA ARG A 19 20.36 5.05 -14.26
C ARG A 19 19.19 4.05 -14.29
N ILE A 20 19.33 2.88 -13.68
CA ILE A 20 18.25 1.89 -13.60
C ILE A 20 17.10 2.43 -12.74
N LEU A 21 17.41 3.11 -11.63
CA LEU A 21 16.41 3.69 -10.74
C LEU A 21 15.65 4.84 -11.41
N GLU A 22 16.34 5.72 -12.13
CA GLU A 22 15.73 6.80 -12.92
C GLU A 22 14.69 6.23 -13.89
N ARG A 23 15.12 5.29 -14.74
CA ARG A 23 14.23 4.67 -15.74
C ARG A 23 13.04 3.93 -15.10
N THR A 24 13.26 3.27 -13.97
CA THR A 24 12.19 2.57 -13.24
C THR A 24 11.19 3.56 -12.64
N ASN A 25 11.67 4.71 -12.13
CA ASN A 25 10.82 5.75 -11.58
C ASN A 25 10.01 6.43 -12.68
N ASP A 26 10.60 6.74 -13.82
CA ASP A 26 9.88 7.29 -14.98
C ASP A 26 8.75 6.36 -15.42
N GLY A 27 9.04 5.05 -15.53
CA GLY A 27 8.03 4.03 -15.83
C GLY A 27 6.95 3.94 -14.75
N ARG A 28 7.32 4.04 -13.47
CA ARG A 28 6.36 4.06 -12.34
C ARG A 28 5.43 5.27 -12.43
N ILE A 29 5.97 6.45 -12.72
CA ILE A 29 5.19 7.70 -12.85
C ILE A 29 4.21 7.57 -14.02
N ALA A 30 4.68 7.08 -15.17
CA ALA A 30 3.81 6.85 -16.33
C ALA A 30 2.69 5.84 -16.03
N ALA A 31 3.00 4.74 -15.34
CA ALA A 31 2.00 3.75 -14.92
C ALA A 31 1.00 4.32 -13.90
N LEU A 32 1.46 5.16 -12.96
CA LEU A 32 0.57 5.84 -12.01
C LEU A 32 -0.38 6.79 -12.74
N ALA A 33 0.12 7.55 -13.73
CA ALA A 33 -0.68 8.43 -14.58
C ALA A 33 -1.70 7.64 -15.42
N ALA A 34 -1.34 6.44 -15.87
CA ALA A 34 -2.26 5.50 -16.53
C ALA A 34 -3.28 4.85 -15.58
N GLY A 35 -3.26 5.17 -14.28
CA GLY A 35 -4.21 4.66 -13.29
C GLY A 35 -3.88 3.29 -12.72
N VAL A 36 -2.66 2.78 -12.92
CA VAL A 36 -2.22 1.51 -12.32
C VAL A 36 -2.20 1.62 -10.81
N LYS A 37 -2.96 0.77 -10.13
CA LYS A 37 -3.00 0.71 -8.67
C LYS A 37 -1.84 -0.13 -8.14
N PHE A 38 -0.85 0.56 -7.57
CA PHE A 38 0.30 -0.07 -6.92
C PHE A 38 -0.02 -0.60 -5.51
N GLY A 39 0.90 -1.42 -4.99
CA GLY A 39 0.82 -2.00 -3.65
C GLY A 39 0.09 -3.33 -3.59
N ARG A 40 -0.03 -3.87 -2.38
CA ARG A 40 -0.68 -5.16 -2.17
C ARG A 40 -2.18 -5.05 -2.43
N LYS A 41 -2.73 -5.96 -3.24
CA LYS A 41 -4.18 -6.07 -3.45
C LYS A 41 -4.89 -6.28 -2.11
N LYS A 42 -6.02 -5.60 -1.91
CA LYS A 42 -6.87 -5.77 -0.72
C LYS A 42 -7.35 -7.22 -0.63
N HIS A 43 -7.64 -7.68 0.58
CA HIS A 43 -8.21 -9.00 0.78
C HIS A 43 -9.56 -9.09 0.03
N PRO A 44 -9.86 -10.18 -0.71
CA PRO A 44 -11.05 -10.25 -1.56
C PRO A 44 -12.37 -9.96 -0.83
N ARG A 45 -12.50 -10.44 0.41
CA ARG A 45 -13.70 -10.24 1.27
C ARG A 45 -13.72 -8.92 2.05
N THR A 46 -12.81 -7.99 1.75
CA THR A 46 -12.79 -6.66 2.40
C THR A 46 -14.11 -5.87 2.22
N PRO A 47 -14.76 -5.85 1.03
CA PRO A 47 -16.03 -5.15 0.85
C PRO A 47 -17.13 -5.71 1.76
N THR A 48 -17.32 -7.03 1.76
CA THR A 48 -18.27 -7.71 2.64
C THR A 48 -18.01 -7.43 4.11
N ALA A 49 -16.73 -7.40 4.52
CA ALA A 49 -16.38 -7.06 5.90
C ALA A 49 -16.74 -5.61 6.26
N LEU A 50 -16.57 -4.67 5.33
CA LEU A 50 -16.95 -3.27 5.55
C LEU A 50 -18.46 -3.12 5.71
N GLU A 51 -19.25 -3.82 4.89
CA GLU A 51 -20.71 -3.86 4.99
C GLU A 51 -21.16 -4.39 6.36
N LEU A 52 -20.66 -5.56 6.78
CA LEU A 52 -20.99 -6.14 8.09
C LEU A 52 -20.58 -5.24 9.26
N ILE A 53 -19.41 -4.59 9.17
CA ILE A 53 -18.97 -3.62 10.19
C ILE A 53 -19.92 -2.41 10.25
N SER A 54 -20.37 -1.91 9.10
CA SER A 54 -21.31 -0.78 9.04
C SER A 54 -22.69 -1.12 9.59
N GLN A 55 -23.12 -2.38 9.45
CA GLN A 55 -24.35 -2.92 10.02
C GLN A 55 -24.26 -3.16 11.55
N GLY A 56 -23.07 -3.04 12.13
CA GLY A 56 -22.86 -3.23 13.57
C GLY A 56 -22.63 -4.68 14.00
N GLU A 57 -22.32 -5.60 13.07
CA GLU A 57 -22.02 -6.99 13.38
C GLU A 57 -20.82 -7.13 14.33
N SER A 58 -20.87 -8.18 15.18
CA SER A 58 -19.84 -8.46 16.16
C SER A 58 -18.52 -8.87 15.51
N LEU A 59 -17.40 -8.59 16.19
CA LEU A 59 -16.06 -8.96 15.69
C LEU A 59 -15.97 -10.44 15.29
N GLY A 60 -16.47 -11.35 16.15
CA GLY A 60 -16.42 -12.78 15.91
C GLY A 60 -17.15 -13.18 14.61
N SER A 61 -18.39 -12.72 14.46
CA SER A 61 -19.21 -12.97 13.27
C SER A 61 -18.53 -12.47 11.99
N VAL A 62 -17.96 -11.26 12.00
CA VAL A 62 -17.24 -10.73 10.84
C VAL A 62 -16.00 -11.55 10.51
N THR A 63 -15.20 -11.93 11.51
CA THR A 63 -13.98 -12.72 11.28
C THR A 63 -14.30 -14.12 10.74
N GLU A 64 -15.35 -14.76 11.23
CA GLU A 64 -15.79 -16.09 10.80
C GLU A 64 -16.33 -16.07 9.36
N LYS A 65 -17.24 -15.14 9.05
CA LYS A 65 -17.86 -15.03 7.71
C LYS A 65 -16.85 -14.59 6.64
N THR A 66 -15.90 -13.72 6.98
CA THR A 66 -15.01 -13.09 5.98
C THR A 66 -13.58 -13.67 5.97
N GLY A 67 -13.20 -14.46 6.98
CA GLY A 67 -11.84 -14.99 7.13
C GLY A 67 -10.78 -13.91 7.39
N ILE A 68 -11.20 -12.68 7.70
CA ILE A 68 -10.30 -11.56 7.92
C ILE A 68 -9.77 -11.60 9.35
N SER A 69 -8.49 -11.25 9.54
CA SER A 69 -7.87 -11.20 10.87
C SER A 69 -8.50 -10.12 11.76
N ARG A 70 -8.47 -10.34 13.07
CA ARG A 70 -8.86 -9.34 14.10
C ARG A 70 -8.15 -8.00 13.89
N SER A 71 -6.86 -8.01 13.56
CA SER A 71 -6.09 -6.79 13.28
C SER A 71 -6.61 -6.02 12.06
N THR A 72 -7.03 -6.74 11.02
CA THR A 72 -7.60 -6.12 9.83
C THR A 72 -8.99 -5.58 10.10
N TYR A 73 -9.82 -6.26 10.90
CA TYR A 73 -11.12 -5.74 11.34
C TYR A 73 -10.98 -4.36 12.01
N PHE A 74 -10.10 -4.23 13.02
CA PHE A 74 -9.92 -2.95 13.72
C PHE A 74 -9.34 -1.86 12.82
N ARG A 75 -8.46 -2.23 11.88
CA ARG A 75 -7.96 -1.30 10.86
C ARG A 75 -9.09 -0.78 9.96
N LEU A 76 -9.98 -1.66 9.49
CA LEU A 76 -11.14 -1.28 8.67
C LEU A 76 -12.11 -0.39 9.47
N LYS A 77 -12.43 -0.77 10.71
CA LYS A 77 -13.29 0.02 11.61
C LYS A 77 -12.72 1.42 11.90
N ARG A 78 -11.40 1.53 12.08
CA ARG A 78 -10.71 2.83 12.23
C ARG A 78 -10.79 3.67 10.96
N THR A 79 -10.66 3.04 9.80
CA THR A 79 -10.76 3.73 8.50
C THR A 79 -12.15 4.36 8.35
N ILE A 80 -13.22 3.59 8.59
CA ILE A 80 -14.61 4.09 8.56
C ILE A 80 -14.80 5.28 9.51
N LYS A 81 -14.30 5.20 10.75
CA LYS A 81 -14.41 6.30 11.73
C LYS A 81 -13.67 7.56 11.26
N ASN A 82 -12.53 7.40 10.60
CA ASN A 82 -11.77 8.53 10.07
C ASN A 82 -12.50 9.17 8.88
N ASP A 83 -13.05 8.36 7.97
CA ASP A 83 -13.80 8.84 6.81
C ASP A 83 -15.04 9.63 7.26
N ALA A 84 -15.74 9.14 8.30
CA ALA A 84 -16.86 9.85 8.91
C ALA A 84 -16.45 11.20 9.51
N LYS A 85 -15.30 11.27 10.19
CA LYS A 85 -14.78 12.54 10.74
C LYS A 85 -14.47 13.55 9.63
N ILE A 86 -13.78 13.12 8.57
CA ILE A 86 -13.42 14.01 7.46
C ILE A 86 -14.67 14.62 6.82
N ALA A 87 -15.73 13.82 6.64
CA ALA A 87 -17.01 14.30 6.11
C ALA A 87 -17.70 15.33 7.02
N THR A 88 -17.50 15.26 8.34
CA THR A 88 -18.01 16.26 9.28
C THR A 88 -17.22 17.58 9.23
N PHE A 89 -15.90 17.53 9.01
CA PHE A 89 -15.04 18.72 8.96
C PHE A 89 -15.06 19.49 7.63
N SER A 90 -15.58 18.88 6.55
CA SER A 90 -15.68 19.50 5.22
C SER A 90 -17.01 20.25 4.99
N LYS A 91 -17.85 20.39 6.03
CA LYS A 91 -19.09 21.17 6.01
C LYS A 91 -18.93 22.48 6.76
#